data_AF-A0AAE3LJ94-F1
#
_entry.id   AF-A0AAE3LJ94-F1
#
_cell.length_a   1.000
_cell.length_b   1.000
_cell.length_c   1.000
_cell.angle_alpha   90.00
_cell.angle_beta   90.00
_cell.angle_gamma   90.00
#
_symmetry.space_group_name_H-M   'P 1'
#
loop_
_entity.id
_entity.type
_entity.pdbx_description
1 polymer ?
#
loop_
_entity_poly.entity_id
_entity_poly.type
_entity_poly.pdbx_seq_one_letter_code
_entity_poly.pdbx_strand_id
1 'polypeptide(L)'
;MENNHECIICGNGYYACNKCNKINSWRRYVDTPSCYQLYLIIEEYMHEVISKVEARKLLANIGITSETLKKKDYKESVYNVLADITNLKNSTINKKTK
;
A
#
# COMPACT_ATOMS: atom_id res chain seq x y z
N MET A 1 -0.38 -15.33 22.67
CA MET A 1 -1.32 -14.18 22.68
C MET A 1 -2.23 -14.36 21.48
N GLU A 2 -3.54 -14.24 21.66
CA GLU A 2 -4.51 -14.38 20.57
C GLU A 2 -4.44 -13.16 19.64
N ASN A 3 -4.61 -13.37 18.33
CA ASN A 3 -4.64 -12.27 17.37
C ASN A 3 -5.86 -11.39 17.65
N ASN A 4 -5.64 -10.08 17.71
CA ASN A 4 -6.69 -9.09 18.02
C ASN A 4 -6.74 -7.93 17.00
N HIS A 5 -5.92 -7.99 15.96
CA HIS A 5 -5.93 -7.09 14.80
C HIS A 5 -5.77 -7.88 13.51
N GLU A 6 -6.16 -7.26 12.40
CA GLU A 6 -5.97 -7.77 11.05
C GLU A 6 -5.21 -6.74 10.23
N CYS A 7 -4.16 -7.16 9.54
CA CYS A 7 -3.34 -6.23 8.75
C CYS A 7 -4.14 -5.71 7.55
N ILE A 8 -4.25 -4.40 7.41
CA ILE A 8 -5.00 -3.79 6.30
C ILE A 8 -4.35 -4.02 4.93
N ILE A 9 -3.06 -4.38 4.90
CA ILE A 9 -2.29 -4.63 3.68
C ILE A 9 -2.44 -6.08 3.21
N CYS A 10 -2.10 -7.05 4.05
CA CYS A 10 -2.04 -8.46 3.68
C CYS A 10 -3.21 -9.31 4.20
N GLY A 11 -3.98 -8.82 5.17
CA GLY A 11 -5.09 -9.56 5.80
C GLY A 11 -4.68 -10.56 6.89
N ASN A 12 -3.38 -10.66 7.20
CA ASN A 12 -2.94 -11.55 8.28
C ASN A 12 -3.44 -11.06 9.65
N GLY A 13 -3.93 -11.99 10.47
CA GLY A 13 -4.19 -11.73 11.88
C GLY A 13 -2.89 -11.56 12.66
N TYR A 14 -2.84 -10.59 13.56
CA TYR A 14 -1.68 -10.35 14.43
C TYR A 14 -2.09 -9.81 15.80
N TYR A 15 -1.18 -9.92 16.76
CA TYR A 15 -1.35 -9.31 18.08
C TYR A 15 -0.73 -7.90 18.14
N ALA A 16 -1.49 -6.95 18.67
CA ALA A 16 -1.00 -5.64 19.08
C ALA A 16 -1.73 -5.14 20.34
N CYS A 17 -1.03 -4.38 21.18
CA CYS A 17 -1.61 -3.86 22.42
C CYS A 17 -2.73 -2.85 22.12
N ASN A 18 -3.98 -3.18 22.49
CA ASN A 18 -5.13 -2.29 22.31
C ASN A 18 -5.00 -0.95 23.03
N LYS A 19 -4.26 -0.89 24.15
CA LYS A 19 -3.99 0.37 24.85
C LYS A 19 -3.03 1.26 24.05
N CYS A 20 -2.05 0.66 23.36
CA CYS A 20 -1.08 1.38 22.52
C CYS A 20 -1.69 1.94 21.23
N ASN A 21 -2.83 1.43 20.77
CA ASN A 21 -3.54 1.99 19.61
C ASN A 21 -3.96 3.46 19.80
N LYS A 22 -4.10 3.93 21.05
CA LYS A 22 -4.42 5.33 21.37
C LYS A 22 -3.26 6.30 21.11
N ILE A 23 -2.05 5.80 20.88
CA ILE A 23 -0.82 6.59 20.72
C ILE A 23 -0.38 6.62 19.24
N ASN A 24 -1.29 6.36 18.29
CA ASN A 24 -1.00 6.32 16.86
C ASN A 24 0.19 5.41 16.48
N SER A 25 0.32 4.26 17.15
CA SER A 25 1.31 3.26 16.75
C SER A 25 0.99 2.71 15.37
N TRP A 26 2.02 2.55 14.52
CA TRP A 26 1.90 1.90 13.21
C TRP A 26 1.29 0.50 13.28
N ARG A 27 1.50 -0.21 14.40
CA ARG A 27 0.93 -1.54 14.66
C ARG A 27 -0.59 -1.52 14.81
N ARG A 28 -1.24 -0.36 14.79
CA ARG A 28 -2.71 -0.26 14.68
C ARG A 28 -3.22 -0.69 13.29
N TYR A 29 -2.40 -0.53 12.27
CA TYR A 29 -2.82 -0.71 10.88
C TYR A 29 -2.31 -2.02 10.29
N VAL A 30 -1.08 -2.42 10.65
CA VAL A 30 -0.36 -3.49 9.97
C VAL A 30 0.46 -4.36 10.92
N ASP A 31 0.79 -5.56 10.46
CA ASP A 31 1.49 -6.61 11.19
C ASP A 31 3.03 -6.46 11.15
N THR A 32 3.56 -5.92 10.05
CA THR A 32 5.01 -5.85 9.76
C THR A 32 5.47 -4.44 9.35
N PRO A 33 6.76 -4.10 9.57
CA PRO A 33 7.32 -2.84 9.08
C PRO A 33 7.23 -2.69 7.55
N SER A 34 7.37 -3.79 6.80
CA SER A 34 7.24 -3.77 5.34
C SER A 34 5.81 -3.41 4.90
N CYS A 35 4.80 -3.97 5.56
CA CYS A 35 3.41 -3.55 5.33
C CYS A 35 3.19 -2.08 5.75
N TYR A 36 3.91 -1.58 6.76
CA TYR A 36 3.78 -0.17 7.17
C TYR A 36 4.38 0.78 6.13
N GLN A 37 5.56 0.46 5.60
CA GLN A 37 6.16 1.23 4.53
C GLN A 37 5.25 1.29 3.30
N LEU A 38 4.62 0.17 2.95
CA LEU A 38 3.66 0.11 1.86
C LEU A 38 2.40 0.93 2.15
N TYR A 39 1.87 0.86 3.37
CA TYR A 39 0.75 1.69 3.82
C TYR A 39 1.04 3.18 3.65
N LEU A 40 2.23 3.66 4.05
CA LEU A 40 2.60 5.07 3.91
C LEU A 40 2.61 5.53 2.44
N ILE A 41 3.19 4.72 1.54
CA ILE A 41 3.21 5.05 0.09
C ILE A 41 1.78 5.12 -0.46
N ILE A 42 0.92 4.19 -0.07
CA ILE A 42 -0.49 4.18 -0.50
C ILE A 42 -1.22 5.41 0.02
N GLU A 43 -1.08 5.75 1.30
CA GLU A 43 -1.74 6.93 1.88
C GLU A 43 -1.28 8.23 1.23
N GLU A 44 0.03 8.41 1.00
CA GLU A 44 0.55 9.58 0.31
C GLU A 44 0.03 9.69 -1.13
N TYR A 45 -0.11 8.55 -1.83
CA TYR A 45 -0.69 8.53 -3.16
C TYR A 45 -2.19 8.85 -3.15
N MET A 46 -2.95 8.23 -2.24
CA MET A 46 -4.41 8.41 -2.12
C MET A 46 -4.79 9.82 -1.68
N HIS A 47 -3.93 10.50 -0.92
CA HIS A 47 -4.09 11.90 -0.53
C HIS A 47 -3.43 12.89 -1.50
N GLU A 48 -2.99 12.42 -2.68
CA GLU A 48 -2.39 13.26 -3.73
C GLU A 48 -1.13 14.03 -3.28
N VAL A 49 -0.45 13.56 -2.23
CA VAL A 49 0.83 14.11 -1.75
C VAL A 49 1.96 13.75 -2.72
N ILE A 50 1.88 12.55 -3.30
CA ILE A 50 2.80 12.07 -4.34
C ILE A 50 2.04 11.68 -5.59
N SER A 51 2.65 11.89 -6.75
CA SER A 51 2.10 11.46 -8.03
C SER A 51 2.16 9.94 -8.20
N LYS A 52 1.34 9.40 -9.11
CA LYS A 52 1.40 7.98 -9.52
C LYS A 52 2.80 7.54 -9.97
N VAL A 53 3.56 8.44 -10.60
CA VAL A 53 4.93 8.17 -11.08
C VAL A 53 5.90 8.07 -9.90
N GLU A 54 5.77 8.94 -8.91
CA GLU A 54 6.58 8.89 -7.68
C GLU A 54 6.23 7.66 -6.84
N ALA A 55 4.95 7.39 -6.64
CA ALA A 55 4.47 6.18 -5.96
C ALA A 55 5.05 4.92 -6.61
N ARG A 56 5.01 4.82 -7.95
CA ARG A 56 5.61 3.69 -8.68
C ARG A 56 7.11 3.56 -8.42
N LYS A 57 7.87 4.66 -8.41
CA LYS A 57 9.31 4.64 -8.10
C LYS A 57 9.57 4.14 -6.68
N LEU A 58 8.80 4.63 -5.70
CA LEU A 58 8.92 4.19 -4.31
C LEU A 58 8.58 2.70 -4.14
N LEU A 59 7.51 2.22 -4.81
CA LEU A 59 7.15 0.80 -4.84
C LEU A 59 8.27 -0.05 -5.47
N ALA A 60 8.83 0.39 -6.60
CA ALA A 60 9.93 -0.33 -7.24
C ALA A 60 11.18 -0.40 -6.35
N ASN A 61 11.49 0.67 -5.60
CA ASN A 61 12.62 0.70 -4.66
C ASN A 61 12.48 -0.31 -3.51
N ILE A 62 11.24 -0.71 -3.17
CA ILE A 62 10.96 -1.75 -2.17
C ILE A 62 10.67 -3.12 -2.80
N GLY A 63 10.92 -3.27 -4.10
CA GLY A 63 10.79 -4.53 -4.84
C GLY A 63 9.37 -4.86 -5.33
N ILE A 64 8.44 -3.90 -5.31
CA ILE A 64 7.07 -4.06 -5.81
C ILE A 64 6.97 -3.49 -7.22
N THR A 65 6.85 -4.38 -8.21
CA THR A 65 6.68 -4.06 -9.63
C THR A 65 5.53 -4.89 -10.21
N SER A 66 5.17 -4.65 -11.48
CA SER A 66 4.15 -5.44 -12.19
C SER A 66 4.49 -6.94 -12.24
N GLU A 67 5.77 -7.29 -12.23
CA GLU A 67 6.27 -8.67 -12.32
C GLU A 67 6.30 -9.37 -10.95
N THR A 68 6.53 -8.62 -9.88
CA THR A 68 6.64 -9.18 -8.52
C THR A 68 5.31 -9.16 -7.77
N LEU A 69 4.35 -8.33 -8.18
CA LEU A 69 3.05 -8.19 -7.55
C LEU A 69 2.20 -9.46 -7.69
N LYS A 70 1.87 -10.11 -6.57
CA LYS A 70 1.00 -11.29 -6.53
C LYS A 70 -0.25 -11.00 -5.72
N LYS A 71 -1.40 -11.26 -6.32
CA LYS A 71 -2.71 -11.02 -5.71
C LYS A 71 -2.89 -11.65 -4.32
N LYS A 72 -2.37 -12.86 -4.13
CA LYS A 72 -2.47 -13.60 -2.86
C LYS A 72 -1.74 -12.97 -1.67
N ASP A 73 -0.81 -12.03 -1.92
CA ASP A 73 0.01 -11.43 -0.86
C ASP A 73 -0.66 -10.18 -0.24
N TYR A 74 -1.80 -9.74 -0.79
CA TYR A 74 -2.47 -8.51 -0.41
C TYR A 74 -3.99 -8.70 -0.29
N LYS A 75 -4.65 -7.84 0.50
CA LYS A 75 -6.10 -7.67 0.42
C LYS A 75 -6.49 -7.15 -0.96
N GLU A 76 -7.68 -7.53 -1.44
CA GLU A 76 -8.16 -7.20 -2.79
C GLU A 76 -8.07 -5.70 -3.12
N SER A 77 -8.53 -4.84 -2.21
CA SER A 77 -8.51 -3.39 -2.39
C SER A 77 -7.09 -2.85 -2.55
N VAL A 78 -6.15 -3.36 -1.73
CA VAL A 78 -4.74 -2.98 -1.76
C VAL A 78 -4.09 -3.46 -3.05
N TYR A 79 -4.33 -4.72 -3.45
CA TYR A 79 -3.84 -5.24 -4.72
C TYR A 79 -4.28 -4.38 -5.91
N ASN A 80 -5.55 -3.96 -5.94
CA ASN A 80 -6.09 -3.16 -7.04
C ASN A 80 -5.41 -1.79 -7.13
N VAL A 81 -5.13 -1.13 -6.00
CA VAL A 81 -4.37 0.13 -5.97
C VAL A 81 -2.93 -0.10 -6.45
N LEU A 82 -2.25 -1.13 -5.96
CA LEU A 82 -0.88 -1.45 -6.37
C LEU A 82 -0.78 -1.83 -7.85
N ALA A 83 -1.77 -2.56 -8.36
CA ALA A 83 -1.86 -2.90 -9.77
C ALA A 83 -2.09 -1.63 -10.61
N ASP A 84 -2.94 -0.70 -10.17
CA ASP A 84 -3.11 0.58 -10.85
C ASP A 84 -1.80 1.36 -10.91
N ILE A 85 -1.09 1.51 -9.78
CA ILE A 85 0.17 2.25 -9.71
C ILE A 85 1.26 1.58 -10.55
N THR A 86 1.43 0.27 -10.44
CA THR A 86 2.53 -0.45 -11.12
C THR A 86 2.29 -0.64 -12.62
N ASN A 87 1.04 -0.73 -13.07
CA ASN A 87 0.74 -0.88 -14.49
C ASN A 87 1.09 0.37 -15.30
N LEU A 88 1.84 0.14 -16.38
CA LEU A 88 2.31 1.16 -17.32
C LEU A 88 1.36 1.41 -18.48
N LYS A 89 0.12 0.87 -18.49
CA LYS A 89 -0.81 1.09 -19.61
C LYS A 89 -0.91 2.59 -19.84
N ASN A 90 -0.26 3.03 -20.92
CA ASN A 90 0.05 4.42 -21.19
C ASN A 90 -1.24 5.20 -21.06
N SER A 91 -1.34 6.04 -20.02
CA SER A 91 -2.28 7.15 -20.04
C SER A 91 -1.90 7.95 -21.26
N THR A 92 -2.66 7.74 -22.32
CA THR A 92 -2.51 8.40 -23.59
C THR A 92 -2.54 9.88 -23.28
N ILE A 93 -1.48 10.56 -23.68
CA ILE A 93 -1.34 12.01 -23.66
C ILE A 93 -2.60 12.59 -24.28
N ASN A 94 -3.55 13.07 -23.47
CA ASN A 94 -4.65 13.87 -23.97
C ASN A 94 -4.14 15.32 -24.02
N LYS A 95 -3.26 15.60 -24.99
CA LYS A 95 -3.06 16.96 -25.49
C LYS A 95 -4.35 17.35 -26.20
N LYS A 96 -5.34 17.85 -25.46
CA LYS A 96 -6.38 18.68 -26.05
C LYS A 96 -5.81 20.08 -26.20
N THR A 97 -5.17 20.28 -27.34
CA THR A 97 -5.02 21.60 -27.97
C THR A 97 -6.43 22.09 -28.30
N LYS A 98 -6.79 23.27 -27.81
CA LYS A 98 -7.77 24.13 -28.46
C LYS A 98 -7.23 25.55 -28.43
#